data_AF-A0A399XQ19-F1
#
_entry.id   AF-A0A399XQ19-F1
#
_cell.length_a   1.000
_cell.length_b   1.000
_cell.length_c   1.000
_cell.angle_alpha   90.00
_cell.angle_beta   90.00
_cell.angle_gamma   90.00
#
_symmetry.space_group_name_H-M   'P 1'
#
loop_
_entity.id
_entity.type
_entity.pdbx_description
1 polymer ?
#
loop_
_entity_poly.entity_id
_entity_poly.type
_entity_poly.pdbx_seq_one_letter_code
_entity_poly.pdbx_strand_id
1 'polypeptide(L)'
;MRSSRSHQRIEAAWEQNTRAAYEEAAWAHDALAPAQTTAADAQNKLAEAERRVNNLTARLGRLSVESTHKQAGQAVDNVRSSVTTVLNSYREYANLQMQGAAPGDAAGAASTLDLRRNELEQALEVLRRYV
;
A
#
# COMPACT_ATOMS: atom_id res chain seq x y z
N MET A 1 -23.84 17.15 -28.32
CA MET A 1 -22.56 16.41 -28.25
C MET A 1 -21.61 16.97 -27.18
N ARG A 2 -22.00 17.02 -25.89
CA ARG A 2 -21.11 17.42 -24.78
C ARG A 2 -20.64 16.26 -23.89
N SER A 3 -21.23 15.06 -24.06
CA SER A 3 -21.05 13.91 -23.15
C SER A 3 -19.68 13.21 -23.27
N SER A 4 -19.04 13.21 -24.45
CA SER A 4 -17.77 12.48 -24.65
C SER A 4 -16.55 13.12 -23.97
N ARG A 5 -16.48 14.45 -23.87
CA ARG A 5 -15.31 15.12 -23.27
C ARG A 5 -15.24 14.98 -21.76
N SER A 6 -16.39 14.92 -21.08
CA SER A 6 -16.45 14.69 -19.63
C SER A 6 -16.09 13.24 -19.30
N HIS A 7 -16.58 12.26 -20.07
CA HIS A 7 -16.22 10.85 -19.90
C HIS A 7 -14.70 10.61 -20.08
N GLN A 8 -14.12 11.12 -21.18
CA GLN A 8 -12.68 10.97 -21.44
C GLN A 8 -11.78 11.61 -20.36
N ARG A 9 -12.24 12.69 -19.72
CA ARG A 9 -11.48 13.33 -18.63
C ARG A 9 -11.56 12.54 -17.33
N ILE A 10 -12.69 11.90 -17.06
CA ILE A 10 -12.87 11.04 -15.89
C ILE A 10 -12.01 9.78 -16.04
N GLU A 11 -12.02 9.15 -17.22
CA GLU A 11 -11.18 7.98 -17.52
C GLU A 11 -9.69 8.29 -17.40
N ALA A 12 -9.21 9.38 -18.01
CA ALA A 12 -7.80 9.76 -17.92
C ALA A 12 -7.35 10.13 -16.49
N ALA A 13 -8.20 10.83 -15.73
CA ALA A 13 -7.92 11.13 -14.33
C ALA A 13 -7.90 9.86 -13.48
N TRP A 14 -8.78 8.91 -13.80
CA TRP A 14 -8.86 7.63 -13.13
C TRP A 14 -7.60 6.78 -13.39
N GLU A 15 -7.19 6.60 -14.65
CA GLU A 15 -5.95 5.88 -15.00
C GLU A 15 -4.72 6.48 -14.31
N GLN A 16 -4.58 7.82 -14.34
CA GLN A 16 -3.47 8.51 -13.71
C GLN A 16 -3.43 8.30 -12.19
N ASN A 17 -4.58 8.34 -11.53
CA ASN A 17 -4.68 8.12 -10.10
C ASN A 17 -4.44 6.65 -9.73
N THR A 18 -4.96 5.69 -10.51
CA THR A 18 -4.73 4.25 -10.32
C THR A 18 -3.24 3.92 -10.47
N ARG A 19 -2.57 4.52 -11.46
CA ARG A 19 -1.12 4.39 -11.65
C ARG A 19 -0.33 4.95 -10.47
N ALA A 20 -0.64 6.17 -10.04
CA ALA A 20 0.02 6.77 -8.88
C ALA A 20 -0.19 5.93 -7.61
N ALA A 21 -1.37 5.31 -7.47
CA ALA A 21 -1.66 4.43 -6.36
C ALA A 21 -0.85 3.13 -6.41
N TYR A 22 -0.72 2.54 -7.58
CA TYR A 22 0.15 1.39 -7.81
C TYR A 22 1.62 1.72 -7.46
N GLU A 23 2.13 2.86 -7.92
CA GLU A 23 3.52 3.29 -7.66
C GLU A 23 3.80 3.48 -6.16
N GLU A 24 2.90 4.13 -5.41
CA GLU A 24 3.07 4.32 -3.95
C GLU A 24 2.93 3.02 -3.16
N ALA A 25 2.05 2.12 -3.57
CA ALA A 25 1.87 0.81 -2.94
C ALA A 25 3.03 -0.14 -3.24
N ALA A 26 3.58 -0.12 -4.45
CA ALA A 26 4.80 -0.86 -4.81
C ALA A 26 6.01 -0.34 -4.01
N TRP A 27 6.14 0.98 -3.85
CA TRP A 27 7.14 1.54 -2.95
C TRP A 27 6.95 1.04 -1.52
N ALA A 28 5.72 1.02 -0.99
CA ALA A 28 5.46 0.56 0.37
C ALA A 28 5.82 -0.92 0.55
N HIS A 29 5.54 -1.75 -0.46
CA HIS A 29 5.97 -3.14 -0.49
C HIS A 29 7.49 -3.29 -0.39
N ASP A 30 8.26 -2.48 -1.12
CA ASP A 30 9.72 -2.56 -1.14
C ASP A 30 10.37 -1.95 0.11
N ALA A 31 9.83 -0.81 0.58
CA ALA A 31 10.36 -0.09 1.73
C ALA A 31 10.13 -0.82 3.06
N LEU A 32 9.02 -1.55 3.17
CA LEU A 32 8.62 -2.32 4.35
C LEU A 32 9.16 -3.74 4.36
N ALA A 33 10.19 -4.04 3.56
CA ALA A 33 10.90 -5.30 3.65
C ALA A 33 11.60 -5.43 5.03
N PRO A 34 11.61 -6.63 5.64
CA PRO A 34 12.41 -6.92 6.83
C PRO A 34 13.90 -6.93 6.45
N ALA A 35 14.48 -5.74 6.30
CA ALA A 35 15.93 -5.58 6.17
C ALA A 35 16.56 -5.53 7.56
N GLN A 36 17.82 -5.96 7.67
CA GLN A 36 18.66 -5.74 8.85
C GLN A 36 18.94 -4.23 9.00
N THR A 37 17.96 -3.50 9.48
CA THR A 37 18.02 -2.07 9.70
C THR A 37 18.07 -1.82 11.20
N THR A 38 18.83 -0.80 11.63
CA THR A 38 18.83 -0.41 13.04
C THR A 38 17.43 0.02 13.47
N ALA A 39 17.16 0.04 14.79
CA ALA A 39 15.93 0.57 15.36
C ALA A 39 15.57 1.96 14.80
N ALA A 40 16.56 2.84 14.65
CA ALA A 40 16.37 4.19 14.12
C ALA A 40 15.98 4.19 12.63
N ASP A 41 16.60 3.32 11.83
CA ASP A 41 16.26 3.16 10.42
C ASP A 41 14.84 2.60 10.25
N ALA A 42 14.43 1.65 11.09
CA ALA A 42 13.09 1.09 11.09
C ALA A 42 12.03 2.16 11.41
N GLN A 43 12.29 3.05 12.38
CA GLN A 43 11.40 4.17 12.69
C GLN A 43 11.29 5.17 11.53
N ASN A 44 12.42 5.56 10.92
CA ASN A 44 12.42 6.48 9.79
C ASN A 44 11.64 5.91 8.59
N LYS A 45 11.85 4.64 8.29
CA LYS A 45 11.10 3.92 7.24
C LYS A 45 9.61 3.83 7.56
N LEU A 46 9.25 3.53 8.81
CA LEU A 46 7.86 3.51 9.24
C LEU A 46 7.20 4.87 9.07
N ALA A 47 7.83 5.96 9.53
CA ALA A 47 7.27 7.31 9.40
C ALA A 47 7.10 7.74 7.93
N GLU A 48 8.06 7.41 7.07
CA GLU A 48 7.93 7.67 5.63
C GLU A 48 6.78 6.84 5.01
N ALA A 49 6.68 5.57 5.40
CA ALA A 49 5.63 4.69 4.94
C ALA A 49 4.26 5.18 5.38
N GLU A 50 4.05 5.53 6.65
CA GLU A 50 2.79 6.08 7.15
C GLU A 50 2.34 7.31 6.33
N ARG A 51 3.27 8.24 6.05
CA ARG A 51 2.97 9.42 5.24
C ARG A 51 2.53 9.05 3.82
N ARG A 52 3.22 8.12 3.17
CA ARG A 52 2.90 7.68 1.80
C ARG A 52 1.62 6.85 1.74
N VAL A 53 1.38 5.98 2.71
CA VAL A 53 0.12 5.23 2.85
C VAL A 53 -1.06 6.16 3.07
N ASN A 54 -0.89 7.24 3.84
CA ASN A 54 -1.93 8.26 4.01
C ASN A 54 -2.21 9.01 2.70
N ASN A 55 -1.16 9.40 1.96
CA ASN A 55 -1.30 10.02 0.64
C ASN A 55 -1.99 9.07 -0.36
N LEU A 56 -1.59 7.80 -0.37
CA LEU A 56 -2.20 6.74 -1.16
C LEU A 56 -3.67 6.59 -0.80
N THR A 57 -4.00 6.45 0.48
CA THR A 57 -5.37 6.31 0.99
C THR A 57 -6.25 7.50 0.58
N ALA A 58 -5.71 8.72 0.64
CA ALA A 58 -6.42 9.92 0.20
C ALA A 58 -6.65 9.96 -1.32
N ARG A 59 -5.74 9.39 -2.13
CA ARG A 59 -5.91 9.26 -3.59
C ARG A 59 -6.90 8.15 -3.95
N LEU A 60 -6.76 6.98 -3.31
CA LEU A 60 -7.65 5.84 -3.46
C LEU A 60 -9.09 6.15 -3.02
N GLY A 61 -9.26 6.95 -1.97
CA GLY A 61 -10.57 7.42 -1.53
C GLY A 61 -11.28 8.29 -2.59
N ARG A 62 -10.53 9.10 -3.36
CA ARG A 62 -11.11 9.87 -4.48
C ARG A 62 -11.52 8.95 -5.64
N LEU A 63 -10.67 7.97 -5.96
CA LEU A 63 -10.91 6.97 -7.00
C LEU A 63 -12.15 6.11 -6.74
N SER A 64 -12.35 5.66 -5.50
CA SER A 64 -13.49 4.82 -5.12
C SER A 64 -14.83 5.56 -5.29
N VAL A 65 -14.87 6.86 -4.97
CA VAL A 65 -16.06 7.72 -5.11
C VAL A 65 -16.36 8.05 -6.59
N GLU A 66 -15.34 8.15 -7.43
CA GLU A 66 -15.48 8.51 -8.85
C GLU A 66 -15.71 7.30 -9.78
N SER A 67 -15.58 6.06 -9.28
CA SER A 67 -15.62 4.89 -10.17
C SER A 67 -17.04 4.56 -10.66
N THR A 68 -17.25 4.69 -11.96
CA THR A 68 -18.27 3.94 -12.71
C THR A 68 -17.92 2.45 -12.82
N HIS A 69 -16.70 2.07 -12.43
CA HIS A 69 -16.10 0.74 -12.57
C HIS A 69 -16.00 0.02 -11.21
N LYS A 70 -17.11 -0.60 -10.77
CA LYS A 70 -17.21 -1.30 -9.46
C LYS A 70 -16.04 -2.26 -9.18
N GLN A 71 -15.59 -3.02 -10.17
CA GLN A 71 -14.51 -4.00 -10.00
C GLN A 71 -13.15 -3.35 -9.71
N ALA A 72 -12.91 -2.18 -10.32
CA ALA A 72 -11.66 -1.47 -10.17
C ALA A 72 -11.63 -0.65 -8.88
N GLY A 73 -12.78 -0.11 -8.45
CA GLY A 73 -12.96 0.43 -7.09
C GLY A 73 -12.68 -0.61 -6.01
N GLN A 74 -13.12 -1.85 -6.21
CA GLN A 74 -12.83 -2.94 -5.28
C GLN A 74 -11.35 -3.36 -5.27
N ALA A 75 -10.67 -3.35 -6.43
CA ALA A 75 -9.22 -3.58 -6.49
C ALA A 75 -8.44 -2.50 -5.72
N VAL A 76 -8.86 -1.25 -5.87
CA VAL A 76 -8.34 -0.10 -5.11
C VAL A 76 -8.53 -0.29 -3.60
N ASP A 77 -9.73 -0.65 -3.16
CA ASP A 77 -10.02 -0.87 -1.74
C ASP A 77 -9.24 -2.05 -1.16
N ASN A 78 -9.04 -3.12 -1.94
CA ASN A 78 -8.19 -4.24 -1.55
C ASN A 78 -6.74 -3.81 -1.36
N VAL A 79 -6.16 -3.04 -2.29
CA VAL A 79 -4.79 -2.50 -2.14
C VAL A 79 -4.70 -1.61 -0.91
N ARG A 80 -5.67 -0.72 -0.69
CA ARG A 80 -5.71 0.13 0.51
C ARG A 80 -5.69 -0.70 1.81
N SER A 81 -6.51 -1.75 1.87
CA SER A 81 -6.59 -2.66 3.02
C SER A 81 -5.25 -3.38 3.23
N SER A 82 -4.70 -4.00 2.17
CA SER A 82 -3.43 -4.72 2.22
C SER A 82 -2.27 -3.83 2.67
N VAL A 83 -2.15 -2.63 2.12
CA VAL A 83 -1.12 -1.66 2.52
C VAL A 83 -1.22 -1.30 4.00
N THR A 84 -2.44 -1.09 4.51
CA THR A 84 -2.67 -0.79 5.94
C THR A 84 -2.25 -1.97 6.81
N THR A 85 -2.54 -3.20 6.38
CA THR A 85 -2.14 -4.42 7.08
C THR A 85 -0.62 -4.59 7.11
N VAL A 86 0.08 -4.40 5.97
CA VAL A 86 1.55 -4.45 5.90
C VAL A 86 2.17 -3.41 6.84
N LEU A 87 1.63 -2.19 6.85
CA LEU A 87 2.11 -1.11 7.71
C LEU A 87 1.98 -1.46 9.20
N ASN A 88 0.86 -2.05 9.61
CA ASN A 88 0.64 -2.49 10.99
C ASN A 88 1.60 -3.62 11.39
N SER A 89 1.82 -4.61 10.51
CA SER A 89 2.79 -5.68 10.75
C SER A 89 4.22 -5.16 10.81
N TYR A 90 4.58 -4.18 9.97
CA TYR A 90 5.89 -3.55 10.04
C TYR A 90 6.09 -2.76 11.34
N ARG A 91 5.06 -2.06 11.81
CA ARG A 91 5.10 -1.36 13.10
C ARG A 91 5.35 -2.34 14.25
N GLU A 92 4.71 -3.50 14.24
CA GLU A 92 4.95 -4.55 15.23
C GLU A 92 6.38 -5.09 15.16
N TYR A 93 6.87 -5.43 13.96
CA TYR A 93 8.25 -5.85 13.73
C TYR A 93 9.26 -4.80 14.24
N ALA A 94 9.08 -3.52 13.87
CA ALA A 94 9.94 -2.43 14.29
C ALA A 94 9.93 -2.25 15.81
N ASN A 95 8.77 -2.36 16.45
CA ASN A 95 8.65 -2.30 17.91
C ASN A 95 9.43 -3.44 18.60
N LEU A 96 9.35 -4.66 18.09
CA LEU A 96 10.09 -5.79 18.62
C LEU A 96 11.60 -5.63 18.47
N GLN A 97 12.06 -5.10 17.32
CA GLN A 97 13.48 -4.75 17.10
C GLN A 97 13.96 -3.67 18.09
N MET A 98 13.15 -2.65 18.35
CA MET A 98 13.48 -1.57 19.29
C MET A 98 13.53 -2.03 20.75
N GLN A 99 12.67 -2.98 21.13
CA GLN A 99 12.60 -3.50 22.49
C GLN A 99 13.67 -4.55 22.80
N GLY A 100 14.46 -4.96 21.80
CA GLY A 100 15.40 -6.08 21.95
C GLY A 100 14.68 -7.39 22.26
N ALA A 101 13.51 -7.61 21.64
CA ALA A 101 12.70 -8.80 21.86
C ALA A 101 13.48 -10.08 21.56
N ALA A 102 13.00 -11.22 22.10
CA ALA A 102 13.67 -12.48 21.86
C ALA A 102 13.75 -12.77 20.35
N PRO A 103 14.83 -13.39 19.86
CA PRO A 103 15.01 -13.64 18.43
C PRO A 103 13.83 -14.38 17.76
N GLY A 104 13.12 -15.24 18.50
CA GLY A 104 11.93 -15.94 18.03
C GLY A 104 10.73 -15.03 17.75
N ASP A 105 10.51 -14.00 18.58
CA ASP A 105 9.40 -13.06 18.42
C ASP A 105 9.63 -12.17 17.19
N ALA A 106 10.86 -11.66 17.03
CA ALA A 106 11.24 -10.87 15.87
C ALA A 106 11.17 -11.68 14.56
N ALA A 107 11.54 -12.96 14.59
CA ALA A 107 11.44 -13.86 13.44
C ALA A 107 9.98 -14.18 13.08
N GLY A 108 9.10 -14.36 14.07
CA GLY A 108 7.67 -14.55 13.86
C GLY A 108 7.00 -13.32 13.23
N ALA A 109 7.34 -12.13 13.73
CA ALA A 109 6.84 -10.87 13.17
C ALA A 109 7.37 -10.61 11.75
N ALA A 110 8.64 -10.91 11.47
CA ALA A 110 9.21 -10.83 10.13
C ALA A 110 8.50 -11.77 9.14
N SER A 111 8.24 -13.01 9.54
CA SER A 111 7.50 -13.98 8.71
C SER A 111 6.07 -13.52 8.42
N THR A 112 5.41 -12.94 9.42
CA THR A 112 4.07 -12.37 9.26
C THR A 112 4.10 -11.18 8.31
N LEU A 113 5.07 -10.28 8.46
CA LEU A 113 5.27 -9.14 7.57
C LEU A 113 5.47 -9.59 6.11
N ASP A 114 6.30 -10.61 5.87
CA ASP A 114 6.52 -11.15 4.52
C ASP A 114 5.24 -11.76 3.93
N LEU A 115 4.44 -12.48 4.73
CA LEU A 115 3.12 -12.96 4.29
C LEU A 115 2.23 -11.80 3.84
N ARG A 116 2.14 -10.72 4.64
CA ARG A 116 1.33 -9.54 4.30
C ARG A 116 1.84 -8.81 3.07
N ARG A 117 3.16 -8.78 2.87
CA ARG A 117 3.78 -8.21 1.66
C ARG A 117 3.40 -9.00 0.42
N ASN A 118 3.42 -10.34 0.50
CA ASN A 118 2.94 -11.19 -0.60
C ASN A 118 1.45 -10.97 -0.91
N GLU A 119 0.59 -10.78 0.11
CA GLU A 119 -0.82 -10.43 -0.08
C GLU A 119 -0.99 -9.05 -0.74
N LEU A 120 -0.15 -8.07 -0.38
CA LEU A 120 -0.11 -6.77 -1.03
C LEU A 120 0.35 -6.89 -2.49
N GLU A 121 1.35 -7.70 -2.79
CA GLU A 121 1.82 -7.96 -4.15
C GLU A 121 0.67 -8.53 -5.01
N GLN A 122 -0.07 -9.52 -4.50
CA GLN A 122 -1.25 -10.06 -5.19
C GLN A 122 -2.34 -8.99 -5.43
N ALA A 123 -2.58 -8.11 -4.44
CA ALA A 123 -3.53 -7.01 -4.61
C ALA A 123 -3.05 -6.02 -5.68
N LEU A 124 -1.73 -5.76 -5.75
CA LEU A 124 -1.12 -4.90 -6.76
C LEU A 124 -1.19 -5.52 -8.16
N GLU A 125 -1.03 -6.82 -8.29
CA GLU A 125 -1.22 -7.53 -9.57
C GLU A 125 -2.65 -7.39 -10.10
N VAL A 126 -3.64 -7.46 -9.21
CA VAL A 126 -5.04 -7.23 -9.58
C VAL A 126 -5.26 -5.78 -10.01
N LEU A 127 -4.72 -4.81 -9.26
CA LEU A 127 -4.83 -3.39 -9.60
C LEU A 127 -4.11 -3.07 -10.92
N ARG A 128 -2.98 -3.72 -11.21
CA ARG A 128 -2.22 -3.51 -12.45
C ARG A 128 -3.01 -3.86 -13.72
N ARG A 129 -4.04 -4.71 -13.64
CA ARG A 129 -4.92 -5.01 -14.79
C ARG A 129 -5.79 -3.83 -15.21
N TYR A 130 -5.83 -2.79 -14.38
CA TYR A 130 -6.64 -1.59 -14.52
C TYR A 130 -5.79 -0.33 -14.81
N VAL A 131 -4.47 -0.49 -14.96
CA VAL A 131 -3.49 0.57 -15.27
C VAL A 131 -2.91 0.32 -16.66
#